data_AF-A0A1H9YGA1-F1
#
_entry.id   AF-A0A1H9YGA1-F1
#
_cell.length_a   1.000
_cell.length_b   1.000
_cell.length_c   1.000
_cell.angle_alpha   90.00
_cell.angle_beta   90.00
_cell.angle_gamma   90.00
#
_symmetry.space_group_name_H-M   'P 1'
#
loop_
_entity.id
_entity.type
_entity.pdbx_description
1 polymer ?
#
loop_
_entity_poly.entity_id
_entity_poly.type
_entity_poly.pdbx_seq_one_letter_code
_entity_poly.pdbx_strand_id
1 'polypeptide(L)'
;MFNSTIGLAGLIDVATPMGLPRSDEDFGQTLGRWGVASGPYLVLPLLGPSTLRDAPAILPDAYANPIRYIGDVPTRNSLYGASIIDGRAQYLKSEKLITGDKYNFIRSVYLQTRAFKINGGEVQDDF
;
A
#
# COMPACT_ATOMS: atom_id res chain seq x y z
N MET A 1 -6.43 -13.65 10.31
CA MET A 1 -6.56 -15.03 10.87
C MET A 1 -7.65 -15.82 10.17
N PHE A 2 -8.91 -15.39 10.22
CA PHE A 2 -10.05 -16.12 9.62
C PHE A 2 -9.85 -16.48 8.14
N ASN A 3 -9.33 -15.55 7.33
CA ASN A 3 -9.04 -15.81 5.92
C ASN A 3 -7.99 -16.92 5.75
N SER A 4 -6.95 -16.96 6.59
CA SER A 4 -5.92 -18.00 6.51
C SER A 4 -6.40 -19.35 7.01
N THR A 5 -7.21 -19.40 8.07
CA THR A 5 -7.64 -20.65 8.72
C THR A 5 -8.89 -21.26 8.10
N ILE A 6 -9.91 -20.44 7.81
CA ILE A 6 -11.22 -20.87 7.31
C ILE A 6 -11.37 -20.52 5.82
N GLY A 7 -10.73 -19.44 5.37
CA GLY A 7 -10.78 -18.96 3.99
C GLY A 7 -9.76 -19.58 3.04
N LEU A 8 -9.40 -20.85 3.23
CA LEU A 8 -8.45 -21.59 2.39
C LEU A 8 -7.11 -20.84 2.19
N ALA A 9 -6.36 -20.63 3.27
CA ALA A 9 -5.09 -19.89 3.25
C ALA A 9 -5.18 -18.44 2.74
N GLY A 10 -6.39 -17.85 2.75
CA GLY A 10 -6.64 -16.47 2.35
C GLY A 10 -7.15 -16.30 0.93
N LEU A 11 -7.43 -17.39 0.22
CA LEU A 11 -8.06 -17.34 -1.11
C LEU A 11 -9.51 -16.85 -1.06
N ILE A 12 -10.19 -17.07 0.07
CA ILE A 12 -11.58 -16.66 0.29
C ILE A 12 -11.61 -15.68 1.46
N ASP A 13 -12.23 -14.52 1.26
CA ASP A 13 -12.44 -13.52 2.30
C ASP A 13 -13.67 -13.87 3.16
N VAL A 14 -13.42 -14.55 4.28
CA VAL A 14 -14.43 -14.92 5.27
C VAL A 14 -14.51 -13.88 6.39
N ALA A 15 -13.45 -13.10 6.61
CA ALA A 15 -13.37 -12.11 7.69
C ALA A 15 -14.32 -10.94 7.49
N THR A 16 -14.42 -10.40 6.27
CA THR A 16 -15.25 -9.22 5.99
C THR A 16 -16.74 -9.47 6.31
N PRO A 17 -17.38 -10.57 5.87
CA PRO A 17 -18.76 -10.91 6.27
C PRO A 17 -18.96 -11.09 7.78
N MET A 18 -17.91 -11.38 8.53
CA MET A 18 -17.95 -11.51 10.00
C MET A 18 -17.86 -10.15 10.73
N GLY A 19 -17.91 -9.03 9.99
CA GLY A 19 -17.82 -7.68 10.57
C GLY A 19 -16.39 -7.23 10.87
N LEU A 20 -15.38 -7.90 10.30
CA LEU A 20 -13.97 -7.52 10.45
C LEU A 20 -13.49 -6.88 9.15
N PRO A 21 -13.64 -5.54 8.99
CA PRO A 21 -13.21 -4.86 7.79
C PRO A 21 -11.69 -4.94 7.63
N ARG A 22 -11.24 -4.99 6.38
CA ARG A 22 -9.82 -4.91 6.05
C ARG A 22 -9.29 -3.51 6.40
N SER A 23 -8.22 -3.46 7.19
CA SER A 23 -7.42 -2.25 7.38
C SER A 23 -6.06 -2.44 6.70
N ASP A 24 -5.60 -1.41 5.99
CA ASP A 24 -4.38 -1.41 5.18
C ASP A 24 -3.39 -0.39 5.74
N GLU A 25 -2.83 -0.73 6.90
CA GLU A 25 -1.86 0.06 7.67
C GLU A 25 -0.43 -0.39 7.37
N ASP A 26 0.50 0.56 7.37
CA ASP A 26 1.92 0.31 7.13
C ASP A 26 2.82 1.15 8.05
N PHE A 27 4.11 0.83 8.10
CA PHE A 27 5.03 1.50 9.01
C PHE A 27 5.19 3.00 8.70
N GLY A 28 5.04 3.41 7.44
CA GLY A 28 5.09 4.83 7.08
C GLY A 28 3.88 5.61 7.61
N GLN A 29 2.69 4.97 7.71
CA GLN A 29 1.51 5.54 8.36
C GLN A 29 1.77 5.72 9.86
N THR A 30 2.37 4.71 10.48
CA THR A 30 2.79 4.75 11.90
C THR A 30 3.72 5.93 12.15
N LEU A 31 4.77 6.10 11.35
CA LEU A 31 5.69 7.23 11.46
C LEU A 31 4.98 8.58 11.25
N GLY A 32 4.07 8.65 10.27
CA GLY A 32 3.25 9.84 10.04
C GLY A 32 2.39 10.21 11.24
N ARG A 33 1.75 9.22 11.87
CA ARG A 33 0.93 9.40 13.07
C ARG A 33 1.78 9.89 14.26
N TRP A 34 3.06 9.52 14.29
CA TRP A 34 4.03 9.96 15.30
C TRP A 34 4.72 11.29 14.95
N GLY A 35 4.21 12.02 13.95
CA GLY A 35 4.67 13.37 13.62
C GLY A 35 5.90 13.42 12.70
N VAL A 36 6.36 12.30 12.15
CA VAL A 36 7.44 12.31 11.16
C VAL A 36 6.89 12.89 9.85
N ALA A 37 7.44 14.02 9.44
CA ALA A 37 7.07 14.69 8.20
C ALA A 37 7.30 13.79 6.99
N SER A 38 6.45 13.92 5.96
CA SER A 38 6.54 13.13 4.74
C SER A 38 7.84 13.33 3.98
N GLY A 39 8.36 14.57 3.98
CA GLY A 39 9.50 15.00 3.17
C GLY A 39 9.16 15.09 1.67
N PRO A 40 10.19 15.17 0.80
CA PRO A 40 9.99 15.24 -0.64
C PRO A 40 9.21 14.05 -1.19
N TYR A 41 8.37 14.32 -2.19
CA TYR A 41 7.72 13.30 -3.00
C TYR A 41 8.71 12.73 -4.02
N LEU A 42 8.66 11.41 -4.23
CA LEU A 42 9.43 10.71 -5.24
C LEU A 42 8.63 9.53 -5.80
N VAL A 43 9.06 9.03 -6.96
CA VAL A 43 8.51 7.82 -7.56
C VAL A 43 9.59 6.76 -7.57
N LEU A 44 9.33 5.66 -6.87
CA LEU A 44 10.23 4.52 -6.82
C LEU A 44 10.06 3.65 -8.08
N PRO A 45 11.16 3.16 -8.67
CA PRO A 45 11.08 2.19 -9.76
C PRO A 45 10.27 0.98 -9.33
N LEU A 46 9.33 0.55 -10.18
CA LEU A 46 8.39 -0.57 -9.98
C LEU A 46 7.35 -0.38 -8.87
N LEU A 47 7.71 0.23 -7.74
CA LEU A 47 6.86 0.38 -6.55
C LEU A 47 5.92 1.60 -6.62
N GLY A 48 6.30 2.64 -7.37
CA GLY A 48 5.43 3.79 -7.64
C GLY A 48 5.59 4.97 -6.67
N PRO A 49 4.55 5.82 -6.54
CA PRO A 49 4.56 7.03 -5.71
C PRO A 49 4.95 6.78 -4.25
N SER A 50 5.81 7.62 -3.69
CA SER A 50 6.27 7.55 -2.30
C SER A 50 6.76 8.90 -1.77
N THR A 51 7.21 8.94 -0.53
CA THR A 51 7.86 10.10 0.10
C THR A 51 9.17 9.70 0.75
N LEU A 52 10.02 10.67 1.13
CA LEU A 52 11.28 10.40 1.83
C LEU A 52 11.08 9.63 3.14
N ARG A 53 9.94 9.83 3.83
CA ARG A 53 9.52 9.02 4.98
C ARG A 53 9.07 7.61 4.58
N ASP A 54 8.21 7.52 3.56
CA ASP A 54 7.53 6.26 3.22
C ASP A 54 8.44 5.26 2.50
N ALA A 55 9.40 5.73 1.70
CA ALA A 55 10.32 4.87 0.97
C ALA A 55 11.16 3.93 1.86
N PRO A 56 11.85 4.41 2.92
CA PRO A 56 12.56 3.53 3.85
C PRO A 56 11.62 2.73 4.77
N ALA A 57 10.37 3.18 4.97
CA ALA A 57 9.39 2.45 5.79
C ALA A 57 8.99 1.09 5.19
N ILE A 58 9.22 0.88 3.89
CA ILE A 58 9.02 -0.41 3.22
C ILE A 58 9.92 -1.51 3.83
N LEU A 59 11.08 -1.16 4.40
CA LEU A 59 12.02 -2.13 4.96
C LEU A 59 11.43 -2.89 6.16
N PRO A 60 10.92 -2.24 7.22
CA PRO A 60 10.25 -2.95 8.31
C PRO A 60 9.00 -3.69 7.83
N ASP A 61 8.19 -3.12 6.93
CA ASP A 61 7.01 -3.80 6.37
C ASP A 61 7.40 -5.09 5.63
N ALA A 62 8.56 -5.12 4.97
CA ALA A 62 9.06 -6.31 4.29
C ALA A 62 9.36 -7.47 5.26
N TYR A 63 9.68 -7.20 6.53
CA TYR A 63 9.83 -8.24 7.56
C TYR A 63 8.48 -8.77 8.04
N ALA A 64 7.40 -8.00 7.95
CA ALA A 64 6.05 -8.48 8.25
C ALA A 64 5.43 -9.32 7.12
N ASN A 65 6.05 -9.34 5.93
CA ASN A 65 5.52 -10.04 4.77
C ASN A 65 5.83 -11.55 4.80
N PRO A 66 4.82 -12.45 4.80
CA PRO A 66 5.04 -13.90 4.84
C PRO A 66 5.80 -14.45 3.63
N ILE A 67 5.74 -13.79 2.46
CA ILE A 67 6.47 -14.20 1.25
C ILE A 67 7.98 -14.23 1.50
N ARG A 68 8.49 -13.34 2.37
CA ARG A 68 9.92 -13.27 2.71
C ARG A 68 10.46 -14.58 3.29
N TYR A 69 9.60 -15.33 3.97
CA TYR A 69 9.96 -16.55 4.69
C TYR A 69 9.81 -17.83 3.84
N ILE A 70 9.46 -17.70 2.56
CA ILE A 70 9.45 -18.82 1.61
C ILE A 70 10.90 -19.13 1.22
N GLY A 71 11.36 -20.34 1.57
CA GLY A 71 12.72 -20.79 1.30
C GLY A 71 13.00 -21.08 -0.18
N ASP A 72 11.97 -21.48 -0.94
CA ASP A 72 12.09 -21.70 -2.38
C ASP A 72 12.21 -20.37 -3.14
N VAL A 73 13.42 -20.10 -3.64
CA VAL A 73 13.76 -18.82 -4.30
C VAL A 73 12.93 -18.58 -5.57
N PRO A 74 12.75 -19.56 -6.48
CA PRO A 74 11.89 -19.37 -7.65
C PRO A 74 10.46 -18.98 -7.27
N THR A 75 9.82 -19.72 -6.38
CA THR A 75 8.45 -19.45 -5.93
C THR A 75 8.34 -18.07 -5.28
N ARG A 76 9.27 -17.74 -4.37
CA ARG A 76 9.30 -16.43 -3.71
C ARG A 76 9.40 -15.29 -4.72
N ASN A 77 10.31 -15.40 -5.68
CA ASN A 77 10.51 -14.35 -6.69
C ASN A 77 9.30 -14.24 -7.63
N SER A 78 8.68 -15.37 -8.00
CA SER A 78 7.43 -15.38 -8.77
C SER A 78 6.30 -14.67 -8.04
N LEU A 79 6.15 -14.88 -6.72
CA LEU A 79 5.15 -14.20 -5.91
C LEU A 79 5.40 -12.69 -5.82
N TYR A 80 6.66 -12.26 -5.62
CA TYR A 80 6.99 -10.83 -5.66
C TYR A 80 6.71 -10.22 -7.04
N GLY A 81 7.11 -10.90 -8.12
CA GLY A 81 6.80 -10.47 -9.48
C GLY A 81 5.30 -10.33 -9.73
N ALA A 82 4.51 -11.31 -9.31
CA ALA A 82 3.06 -11.26 -9.39
C ALA A 82 2.48 -10.06 -8.60
N SER A 83 2.98 -9.79 -7.38
CA SER A 83 2.51 -8.67 -6.57
C SER A 83 2.78 -7.30 -7.21
N ILE A 84 3.94 -7.13 -7.85
CA ILE A 84 4.30 -5.91 -8.59
C ILE A 84 3.38 -5.72 -9.79
N ILE A 85 3.13 -6.81 -10.54
CA ILE A 85 2.25 -6.77 -11.72
C ILE A 85 0.81 -6.44 -11.29
N ASP A 86 0.30 -7.10 -10.25
CA ASP A 86 -1.05 -6.87 -9.72
C ASP A 86 -1.22 -5.42 -9.28
N GLY A 87 -0.27 -4.89 -8.51
CA GLY A 87 -0.27 -3.48 -8.08
C GLY A 87 -0.34 -2.52 -9.27
N ARG A 88 0.45 -2.75 -10.33
CA ARG A 88 0.38 -1.93 -11.56
C ARG A 88 -0.95 -2.11 -12.28
N ALA A 89 -1.49 -3.33 -12.35
CA ALA A 89 -2.71 -3.64 -13.05
C ALA A 89 -3.94 -2.91 -12.46
N GLN A 90 -3.98 -2.75 -11.13
CA GLN A 90 -5.05 -2.05 -10.43
C GLN A 90 -5.19 -0.58 -10.85
N TYR A 91 -4.08 0.09 -11.21
CA TYR A 91 -4.10 1.52 -11.58
C TYR A 91 -4.23 1.78 -13.08
N LEU A 92 -3.95 0.80 -13.94
CA LEU A 92 -3.92 0.96 -15.41
C LEU A 92 -5.21 1.54 -16.01
N LYS A 93 -6.37 1.23 -15.43
CA LYS A 93 -7.67 1.74 -15.91
C LYS A 93 -7.87 3.21 -15.53
N SER A 94 -7.65 3.54 -14.27
CA SER A 94 -7.82 4.91 -13.75
C SER A 94 -6.80 5.87 -14.35
N GLU A 95 -5.59 5.40 -14.61
CA GLU A 95 -4.51 6.18 -15.20
C GLU A 95 -4.84 6.68 -16.62
N LYS A 96 -5.64 5.92 -17.39
CA LYS A 96 -6.13 6.33 -18.73
C LYS A 96 -7.14 7.46 -18.70
N LEU A 97 -7.77 7.71 -17.55
CA LEU A 97 -8.76 8.76 -17.36
C LEU A 97 -8.10 10.10 -16.97
N ILE A 98 -6.81 10.10 -16.65
CA ILE A 98 -6.08 11.30 -16.25
C ILE A 98 -5.82 12.17 -17.48
N THR A 99 -6.27 13.42 -17.42
CA THR A 99 -6.02 14.44 -18.45
C THR A 99 -5.03 15.48 -17.94
N GLY A 100 -4.16 16.00 -18.81
CA GLY A 100 -3.19 17.05 -18.47
C GLY A 100 -1.90 16.50 -17.86
N ASP A 101 -1.37 17.21 -16.85
CA ASP A 101 -0.12 16.82 -16.19
C ASP A 101 -0.32 15.63 -15.24
N LYS A 102 0.01 14.46 -15.77
CA LYS A 102 -0.11 13.19 -15.08
C LYS A 102 0.74 13.10 -13.82
N TYR A 103 1.95 13.66 -13.84
CA TYR A 103 2.85 13.58 -12.68
C TYR A 103 2.28 14.37 -11.52
N ASN A 104 1.89 15.63 -11.78
CA ASN A 104 1.32 16.49 -10.75
C ASN A 104 -0.03 15.97 -10.25
N PHE A 105 -0.86 15.43 -11.13
CA PHE A 105 -2.12 14.78 -10.73
C PHE A 105 -1.88 13.61 -9.77
N ILE A 106 -1.02 12.65 -10.15
CA ILE A 106 -0.71 11.47 -9.33
C ILE A 106 -0.09 11.89 -7.99
N ARG A 107 0.84 12.86 -8.01
CA ARG A 107 1.45 13.40 -6.78
C ARG A 107 0.40 13.95 -5.82
N SER A 108 -0.51 14.79 -6.30
CA SER A 108 -1.54 15.41 -5.48
C SER A 108 -2.49 14.36 -4.87
N VAL A 109 -2.96 13.42 -5.70
CA VAL A 109 -3.83 12.33 -5.25
C VAL A 109 -3.13 11.43 -4.22
N TYR A 110 -1.86 11.08 -4.47
CA TYR A 110 -1.07 10.27 -3.54
C TYR A 110 -0.94 10.97 -2.18
N LEU A 111 -0.53 12.24 -2.15
CA LEU A 111 -0.32 12.98 -0.91
C LEU A 111 -1.61 13.17 -0.11
N GLN A 112 -2.73 13.48 -0.78
CA GLN A 112 -4.05 13.58 -0.14
C GLN A 112 -4.50 12.24 0.45
N THR A 113 -4.42 11.16 -0.34
CA THR A 113 -4.77 9.81 0.12
C THR A 113 -3.89 9.38 1.29
N ARG A 114 -2.61 9.73 1.27
CA ARG A 114 -1.66 9.38 2.32
C ARG A 114 -1.96 10.11 3.62
N ALA A 115 -2.29 11.41 3.56
CA ALA A 115 -2.70 12.18 4.74
C ALA A 115 -3.99 11.61 5.36
N PHE A 116 -4.96 11.27 4.52
CA PHE A 116 -6.21 10.63 4.95
C PHE A 116 -5.97 9.30 5.67
N LYS A 117 -5.11 8.43 5.12
CA LYS A 117 -4.74 7.15 5.74
C LYS A 117 -4.08 7.34 7.11
N ILE A 118 -3.11 8.24 7.24
CA ILE A 118 -2.42 8.53 8.52
C ILE A 118 -3.39 8.98 9.62
N ASN A 119 -4.43 9.73 9.24
CA ASN A 119 -5.43 10.24 10.17
C ASN A 119 -6.50 9.19 10.52
N GLY A 120 -6.38 7.94 10.06
CA GLY A 120 -7.33 6.87 10.38
C GLY A 120 -8.58 6.90 9.53
N GLY A 121 -8.51 7.50 8.34
CA GLY A 121 -9.65 7.61 7.43
C GLY A 121 -10.63 8.74 7.76
N GLU A 122 -10.19 9.71 8.55
CA GLU A 122 -10.90 10.97 8.78
C GLU A 122 -10.36 12.05 7.84
N VAL A 123 -11.25 12.76 7.16
CA VAL A 123 -10.90 13.99 6.43
C VAL A 123 -10.85 15.10 7.46
N GLN A 124 -9.68 15.70 7.64
CA GLN A 124 -9.56 16.93 8.42
C GLN A 124 -10.14 18.06 7.57
N ASP A 125 -11.41 18.40 7.83
CA ASP A 125 -12.07 19.54 7.22
C ASP A 125 -11.64 20.81 7.97
N ASP A 126 -10.75 21.58 7.37
CA ASP A 126 -10.40 22.92 7.85
C ASP A 126 -11.49 23.91 7.35
N PHE A 127 -12.64 23.95 8.03
CA PHE A 127 -13.65 25.02 7.90
C PHE A 127 -13.73 25.88 9.17
#